data_AF-A0A2D9AN76-F1
#
_entry.id   AF-A0A2D9AN76-F1
#
_cell.length_a   1.000
_cell.length_b   1.000
_cell.length_c   1.000
_cell.angle_alpha   90.00
_cell.angle_beta   90.00
_cell.angle_gamma   90.00
#
_symmetry.space_group_name_H-M   'P 1'
#
loop_
_entity.id
_entity.type
_entity.pdbx_description
1 polymer ?
#
loop_
_entity_poly.entity_id
_entity_poly.type
_entity_poly.pdbx_seq_one_letter_code
_entity_poly.pdbx_strand_id
1 'polypeptide(L)' 'MIYFIQVYYPVILAFICLLYSVFLGLLGYTEEAQYSAHWPATILLFAIAIRQRRDKTKNK' A
#
# COMPACT_ATOMS: atom_id res chain seq x y z
N MET A 1 13.10 -4.09 -16.15
CA MET A 1 12.29 -2.91 -15.77
C MET A 1 10.84 -3.29 -15.40
N ILE A 2 10.06 -3.93 -16.29
CA ILE A 2 8.65 -4.30 -16.03
C ILE A 2 8.48 -5.22 -14.79
N TYR A 3 9.38 -6.19 -14.61
CA TYR A 3 9.34 -7.14 -13.48
C TYR A 3 9.49 -6.46 -12.11
N PHE A 4 10.31 -5.40 -12.04
CA PHE A 4 10.50 -4.64 -10.79
C PHE A 4 9.20 -3.96 -10.38
N ILE A 5 8.55 -3.26 -11.32
CA ILE A 5 7.26 -2.60 -11.06
C ILE A 5 6.20 -3.62 -10.63
N GLN A 6 6.12 -4.79 -11.27
CA GLN A 6 5.16 -5.82 -10.88
C GLN A 6 5.38 -6.38 -9.46
N VAL A 7 6.62 -6.39 -8.98
CA VAL A 7 6.94 -6.89 -7.63
C VAL A 7 6.69 -5.82 -6.57
N TYR A 8 7.01 -4.55 -6.87
CA TYR A 8 7.04 -3.45 -5.90
C TYR A 8 5.88 -2.45 -6.02
N TYR A 9 4.97 -2.59 -6.98
CA TYR A 9 3.80 -1.70 -7.11
C TYR A 9 3.02 -1.50 -5.80
N PRO A 10 2.82 -2.51 -4.92
CA PRO A 10 2.04 -2.30 -3.69
C PRO A 10 2.79 -1.41 -2.70
N VAL A 11 4.13 -1.51 -2.67
CA VAL A 11 4.99 -0.70 -1.81
C VAL A 11 5.00 0.75 -2.28
N ILE A 12 5.14 0.97 -3.60
CA ILE A 12 5.10 2.30 -4.19
C ILE A 12 3.74 2.95 -3.93
N LEU A 13 2.65 2.21 -4.13
CA LEU A 13 1.29 2.70 -3.89
C LEU A 13 1.04 3.03 -2.40
N ALA A 14 1.47 2.16 -1.49
CA ALA A 14 1.38 2.41 -0.05
C ALA A 14 2.16 3.65 0.36
N PHE A 15 3.35 3.86 -0.21
CA PHE A 15 4.16 5.04 0.05
C PHE A 15 3.50 6.33 -0.44
N ILE A 16 2.88 6.31 -1.63
CA ILE A 16 2.11 7.47 -2.13
C ILE A 16 0.91 7.78 -1.22
N CYS A 17 0.19 6.76 -0.74
CA CYS A 17 -0.92 6.97 0.20
C CYS A 17 -0.45 7.54 1.54
N LEU A 18 0.73 7.11 2.02
CA LEU A 18 1.33 7.66 3.23
C LEU A 18 1.65 9.15 3.05
N LEU A 19 2.29 9.52 1.94
CA LEU A 19 2.57 10.93 1.63
C LEU A 19 1.27 11.74 1.55
N TYR A 20 0.23 11.21 0.89
CA TYR A 20 -1.08 11.86 0.80
C TYR A 20 -1.66 12.19 2.19
N SER A 21 -1.66 11.22 3.11
CA SER A 21 -2.13 11.42 4.50
C SER A 21 -1.30 12.49 5.24
N VAL A 22 0.04 12.45 5.09
CA VAL A 22 0.92 13.47 5.69
C VAL A 22 0.64 14.86 5.12
N PHE A 23 0.50 14.99 3.80
CA PHE A 23 0.21 16.27 3.14
C PHE A 23 -1.15 16.83 3.57
N LEU A 24 -2.19 16.00 3.70
CA LEU A 24 -3.47 16.43 4.26
C LEU A 24 -3.31 17.01 5.66
N GLY A 25 -2.56 16.33 6.53
CA GLY A 25 -2.27 16.81 7.88
C GLY A 25 -1.54 18.16 7.89
N LEU A 26 -0.55 18.34 7.00
CA LEU A 26 0.17 19.60 6.83
C LEU A 26 -0.71 20.74 6.32
N LEU A 27 -1.76 20.43 5.54
CA LEU A 27 -2.74 21.38 5.03
C LEU A 27 -3.89 21.67 6.02
N GLY A 28 -3.91 21.03 7.20
CA GLY A 28 -4.93 21.21 8.24
C GLY A 28 -6.14 20.27 8.14
N TYR A 29 -6.16 19.37 7.15
CA TYR A 29 -7.21 18.36 6.93
C TYR A 29 -6.98 17.13 7.83
N THR A 30 -7.16 17.31 9.14
CA THR A 30 -6.76 16.31 10.14
C THR A 30 -7.65 15.06 10.15
N GLU A 31 -8.95 15.19 9.92
CA GLU A 31 -9.88 14.05 9.88
C GLU A 31 -9.59 13.14 8.67
N GLU A 32 -9.33 13.75 7.52
CA GLU A 32 -8.98 13.09 6.27
C GLU A 32 -7.58 12.46 6.35
N ALA A 33 -6.64 13.14 7.00
CA ALA A 33 -5.32 12.60 7.28
C ALA A 33 -5.42 11.33 8.15
N GLN A 34 -6.20 11.37 9.24
CA GLN A 34 -6.41 10.22 10.11
C GLN A 34 -7.15 9.08 9.41
N TYR A 35 -8.20 9.40 8.63
CA TYR A 35 -8.92 8.40 7.84
C TYR A 35 -8.03 7.77 6.77
N SER A 36 -7.14 8.51 6.13
CA SER A 36 -6.25 7.95 5.10
C SER A 36 -4.97 7.30 5.65
N ALA A 37 -4.61 7.55 6.91
CA ALA A 37 -3.38 7.05 7.52
C ALA A 37 -3.27 5.52 7.58
N HIS A 38 -4.40 4.80 7.61
CA HIS A 38 -4.42 3.34 7.66
C HIS A 38 -4.27 2.67 6.28
N TRP A 39 -4.45 3.41 5.18
CA TRP A 39 -4.42 2.85 3.82
C TRP A 39 -3.08 2.16 3.48
N PRO A 40 -1.90 2.70 3.83
CA PRO A 40 -0.63 2.01 3.55
C PRO A 40 -0.56 0.62 4.18
N ALA A 41 -1.06 0.47 5.41
CA ALA A 41 -1.05 -0.81 6.13
C ALA A 41 -1.97 -1.84 5.47
N THR A 42 -3.20 -1.45 5.10
CA THR A 42 -4.16 -2.37 4.46
C THR A 42 -3.72 -2.76 3.05
N ILE A 43 -3.16 -1.84 2.26
CA ILE A 43 -2.58 -2.14 0.94
C ILE A 43 -1.49 -3.21 1.05
N LEU A 44 -0.54 -3.04 1.97
CA LEU A 44 0.54 -4.00 2.17
C LEU A 44 0.03 -5.34 2.69
N LEU A 45 -0.92 -5.33 3.63
CA LEU A 45 -1.53 -6.55 4.16
C LEU A 45 -2.20 -7.37 3.05
N PHE A 46 -3.03 -6.74 2.22
CA PHE A 46 -3.69 -7.42 1.10
C PHE A 46 -2.68 -7.88 0.03
N ALA A 47 -1.65 -7.08 -0.25
CA ALA A 47 -0.58 -7.48 -1.16
C ALA A 47 0.15 -8.74 -0.69
N ILE A 48 0.44 -8.84 0.61
CA ILE A 48 1.04 -10.03 1.22
C ILE A 48 0.08 -11.21 1.14
N ALA A 49 -1.19 -11.03 1.52
CA ALA A 49 -2.19 -12.11 1.48
C ALA A 49 -2.34 -12.69 0.06
N ILE A 50 -2.41 -11.83 -0.97
CA ILE A 50 -2.46 -12.26 -2.38
C ILE A 50 -1.19 -13.00 -2.77
N ARG A 51 0.00 -12.50 -2.39
CA ARG A 51 1.28 -13.15 -2.72
C ARG A 51 1.39 -14.53 -2.08
N GLN A 52 0.99 -14.67 -0.81
CA GLN A 52 0.93 -15.95 -0.11
C GLN A 52 0.01 -16.95 -0.82
N ARG A 53 -1.15 -16.51 -1.33
CA ARG A 53 -2.07 -17.38 -2.10
C ARG A 53 -1.47 -17.82 -3.43
N ARG A 54 -0.81 -16.91 -4.16
CA ARG A 54 -0.17 -17.22 -5.45
C ARG A 54 0.95 -18.24 -5.29
N ASP A 55 1.76 -18.12 -4.24
CA ASP A 55 2.88 -19.01 -3.99
C ASP A 55 2.39 -20.41 -3.55
N LYS A 56 1.30 -20.49 -2.77
CA LYS A 56 0.65 -21.78 -2.48
C LYS A 56 0.11 -22.48 -3.73
N THR A 57 -0.42 -21.75 -4.70
CA THR A 57 -0.92 -22.34 -5.96
C THR A 57 0.21 -22.86 -6.85
N LYS A 58 1.40 -22.24 -6.83
CA LYS A 58 2.56 -22.70 -7.63
C LYS A 58 3.24 -23.96 -7.07
N ASN A 59 3.09 -24.22 -5.77
CA ASN A 59 3.71 -25.34 -5.06
C ASN A 59 2.77 -26.57 -4.95
N LYS A 60 1.68 -26.59 -5.72
CA LYS A 60 0.70 -27.68 -5.80
C LYS A 60 0.67 -28.20 -7.23
#